data_AF-A0A654CQN2-F1
#
_entry.id   AF-A0A654CQN2-F1
#
_cell.length_a   1.000
_cell.length_b   1.000
_cell.length_c   1.000
_cell.angle_alpha   90.00
_cell.angle_beta   90.00
_cell.angle_gamma   90.00
#
_symmetry.space_group_name_H-M   'P 1'
#
loop_
_entity.id
_entity.type
_entity.pdbx_description
1 polymer ?
#
loop_
_entity_poly.entity_id
_entity_poly.type
_entity_poly.pdbx_seq_one_letter_code
_entity_poly.pdbx_strand_id
1 'polypeptide(L)' 'MVPVTLFKSGDAYGALPSNELDDSDDLELIHEFDPYERGPAH' A
#
# COMPACT_ATOMS: atom_id res chain seq x y z
N MET A 1 4.71 4.38 12.58
CA MET A 1 4.15 4.58 11.22
C MET A 1 3.60 3.23 10.76
N VAL A 2 2.58 3.21 9.89
CA VAL A 2 1.94 1.96 9.41
C VAL A 2 2.28 1.79 7.92
N PRO A 3 2.57 0.57 7.44
CA PRO A 3 2.72 0.31 6.02
C PRO A 3 1.48 0.71 5.22
N VAL A 4 1.70 1.26 4.03
CA VAL A 4 0.64 1.67 3.12
C VAL A 4 0.88 1.00 1.78
N THR A 5 -0.15 0.39 1.22
CA THR A 5 -0.06 -0.26 -0.08
C THR A 5 -0.76 0.59 -1.14
N LEU A 6 -0.02 0.88 -2.21
CA LEU A 6 -0.54 1.42 -3.45
C LEU A 6 -1.10 0.27 -4.29
N PHE A 7 -2.35 0.43 -4.69
CA PHE A 7 -3.06 -0.54 -5.50
C PHE A 7 -3.86 0.16 -6.60
N LYS A 8 -4.35 -0.63 -7.54
CA LYS A 8 -5.24 -0.18 -8.61
C LYS A 8 -6.57 -0.94 -8.51
N SER A 9 -7.66 -0.20 -8.68
CA SER A 9 -9.02 -0.72 -8.75
C SER A 9 -9.66 -0.23 -10.04
N GLY A 10 -9.84 -1.13 -11.01
CA GLY A 10 -10.28 -0.75 -12.36
C GLY A 10 -9.31 0.24 -13.02
N ASP A 11 -9.76 1.45 -13.35
CA ASP A 11 -8.93 2.52 -13.93
C ASP A 11 -8.43 3.56 -12.91
N ALA A 12 -8.67 3.33 -11.62
CA ALA A 12 -8.28 4.25 -10.54
C ALA A 12 -7.13 3.69 -9.69
N TYR A 13 -6.31 4.59 -9.16
CA TYR A 13 -5.26 4.27 -8.18
C TYR A 13 -5.72 4.67 -6.78
N GLY A 14 -5.47 3.81 -5.80
CA GLY A 14 -5.77 4.02 -4.39
C GLY A 14 -4.57 3.67 -3.50
N ALA A 15 -4.52 4.26 -2.32
CA ALA A 15 -3.53 3.92 -1.30
C ALA A 15 -4.23 3.80 0.05
N LEU A 16 -4.04 2.67 0.72
CA LEU A 16 -4.64 2.38 2.02
C LEU A 16 -3.61 1.69 2.94
N PRO A 17 -3.79 1.79 4.27
CA PRO A 17 -3.01 0.99 5.21
C PRO A 17 -3.05 -0.49 4.82
N SER A 18 -1.90 -1.15 4.76
CA SER A 18 -1.80 -2.52 4.25
C SER A 18 -2.63 -3.53 5.06
N ASN A 19 -2.87 -3.23 6.34
CA ASN A 19 -3.69 -4.04 7.24
C ASN A 19 -5.21 -3.82 7.08
N GLU A 20 -5.63 -2.84 6.28
CA GLU A 20 -7.05 -2.59 5.95
C GLU A 20 -7.43 -3.18 4.58
N LEU A 21 -6.45 -3.61 3.78
CA LEU A 21 -6.70 -4.33 2.53
C LEU A 21 -7.07 -5.79 2.83
N ASP A 22 -8.13 -6.27 2.20
CA ASP A 22 -8.49 -7.68 2.21
C ASP A 22 -8.14 -8.33 0.87
N ASP A 23 -7.64 -9.56 0.91
CA ASP A 23 -7.35 -10.36 -0.29
C ASP A 23 -8.62 -10.69 -1.10
N SER A 24 -9.81 -10.43 -0.52
CA SER A 24 -11.09 -10.53 -1.20
C SER A 24 -11.45 -9.32 -2.05
N ASP A 25 -10.77 -8.18 -1.88
CA ASP A 25 -10.98 -7.00 -2.71
C ASP A 25 -10.34 -7.20 -4.10
N ASP A 26 -11.07 -6.88 -5.17
CA ASP A 26 -10.60 -6.99 -6.56
C ASP A 26 -9.62 -5.85 -6.89
N LEU A 27 -8.44 -5.91 -6.26
CA LEU A 27 -7.40 -4.89 -6.31
C LEU A 27 -6.11 -5.48 -6.86
N GLU A 28 -5.47 -4.74 -7.76
CA GLU A 28 -4.14 -5.05 -8.24
C GLU A 28 -3.11 -4.33 -7.35
N LEU A 29 -2.39 -5.08 -6.52
CA LEU A 29 -1.35 -4.53 -5.65
C LEU A 29 -0.12 -4.13 -6.46
N ILE A 30 0.28 -2.86 -6.37
CA ILE A 30 1.40 -2.30 -7.15
C ILE A 30 2.66 -2.24 -6.30
N HIS A 31 2.56 -1.66 -5.10
CA HIS A 31 3.72 -1.47 -4.23
C HIS A 31 3.29 -1.23 -2.78
N GLU A 32 3.98 -1.87 -1.83
CA GLU A 32 3.85 -1.58 -0.41
C GLU A 32 4.99 -0.66 0.03
N PHE A 33 4.64 0.39 0.77
CA PHE A 33 5.59 1.29 1.39
C PHE A 33 5.71 0.96 2.87
N ASP A 34 6.80 0.29 3.25
CA ASP A 34 7.14 0.09 4.66
C ASP A 34 7.89 1.32 5.20
N PRO A 35 7.33 2.05 6.18
CA PRO A 35 7.98 3.22 6.75
C PRO A 35 9.25 2.91 7.54
N TYR A 36 9.55 1.64 7.83
CA TYR A 36 10.74 1.22 8.55
C TYR A 36 11.87 0.75 7.62
N GLU A 37 11.60 0.54 6.32
CA GLU A 37 12.62 0.17 5.34
C GLU A 37 13.63 1.29 5.07
N ARG A 38 13.23 2.55 5.28
CA ARG A 38 14.12 3.70 5.12
C ARG A 38 14.18 4.50 6.41
N GLY A 39 15.35 4.52 7.03
CA GLY A 39 15.67 5.42 8.14
C GLY A 39 15.75 6.88 7.68
N PRO A 40 15.82 7.83 8.63
CA PRO A 40 16.02 9.24 8.30
C PRO A 40 17.24 9.39 7.39
N ALA A 41 17.10 10.20 6.34
CA ALA A 41 18.22 10.54 5.46
C ALA A 41 19.32 11.21 6.32
N HIS A 42 20.53 10.66 6.23
CA HIS A 42 21.72 11.13 6.97
C HIS A 42 22.43 12.25 6.22
#